data_AF-A0AAU8D301-F1
#
_entry.id   AF-A0AAU8D301-F1
#
_cell.length_a   1.000
_cell.length_b   1.000
_cell.length_c   1.000
_cell.angle_alpha   90.00
_cell.angle_beta   90.00
_cell.angle_gamma   90.00
#
_symmetry.space_group_name_H-M   'P 1'
#
loop_
_entity.id
_entity.type
_entity.pdbx_description
1 polymer ?
#
loop_
_entity_poly.entity_id
_entity_poly.type
_entity_poly.pdbx_seq_one_letter_code
_entity_poly.pdbx_strand_id
1 'polypeptide(L)'
;MARYYKLTIAPSLFGDAAVVREWGRIGRPGRMRIDLYEKAEEAAAARAAIERAKTRRGYRDVVDGAALTLSRPAPTSRLPAAP
;
A
#
# COMPACT_ATOMS: atom_id res chain seq x y z
N MET A 1 -5.77 6.08 -15.43
CA MET A 1 -4.58 5.22 -15.24
C MET A 1 -4.50 4.78 -13.79
N ALA A 2 -4.85 3.52 -13.50
CA ALA A 2 -4.96 3.02 -12.13
C ALA A 2 -3.60 2.59 -11.57
N ARG A 3 -3.30 2.99 -10.33
CA ARG A 3 -2.07 2.66 -9.60
C ARG A 3 -2.44 1.94 -8.32
N TYR A 4 -1.62 0.98 -7.92
CA TYR A 4 -1.72 0.32 -6.63
C TYR A 4 -0.50 0.61 -5.78
N TYR A 5 -0.70 0.53 -4.48
CA TYR A 5 0.33 0.60 -3.46
C TYR A 5 -0.02 -0.44 -2.40
N LYS A 6 0.86 -1.39 -2.12
CA LYS A 6 0.64 -2.44 -1.13
C LYS A 6 1.69 -2.31 -0.04
N LEU A 7 1.24 -2.39 1.21
CA LEU A 7 2.03 -2.23 2.42
C LEU A 7 1.80 -3.45 3.30
N THR A 8 2.82 -4.27 3.47
CA THR A 8 2.76 -5.47 4.29
C THR A 8 3.81 -5.39 5.38
N ILE A 9 3.44 -5.72 6.62
CA ILE A 9 4.43 -5.97 7.67
C ILE A 9 4.73 -7.46 7.64
N ALA A 10 6.00 -7.80 7.47
CA ALA A 10 6.49 -9.17 7.56
C ALA A 10 7.42 -9.30 8.77
N PRO A 11 7.33 -10.41 9.53
CA PRO A 11 8.38 -10.74 10.49
C PRO A 11 9.68 -11.06 9.75
N SER A 12 10.79 -10.51 10.20
CA SER A 12 12.13 -10.82 9.71
C SER A 12 12.64 -12.12 10.34
N LEU A 13 13.55 -12.79 9.66
CA LEU A 13 14.22 -14.00 10.16
C LEU A 13 15.05 -13.77 11.44
N PHE A 14 15.35 -12.51 11.76
CA PHE A 14 16.18 -12.13 12.91
C PHE A 14 15.37 -11.62 14.12
N GLY A 15 14.04 -11.78 14.13
CA GLY A 15 13.18 -11.24 15.19
C GLY A 15 12.83 -9.77 15.02
N ASP A 16 13.39 -9.14 13.99
CA ASP A 16 13.10 -7.78 13.55
C ASP A 16 11.77 -7.71 12.75
N ALA A 17 11.29 -6.50 12.45
CA ALA A 17 10.11 -6.29 11.62
C ALA A 17 10.48 -5.63 10.29
N ALA A 18 9.87 -6.07 9.20
CA ALA A 18 10.10 -5.52 7.87
C ALA A 18 8.82 -4.92 7.31
N VAL A 19 8.90 -3.70 6.77
CA VAL A 19 7.82 -3.11 5.98
C VAL A 19 8.13 -3.34 4.50
N VAL A 20 7.33 -4.21 3.88
CA VAL A 20 7.36 -4.46 2.44
C VAL A 20 6.41 -3.49 1.75
N ARG A 21 6.94 -2.73 0.79
CA ARG A 21 6.23 -1.74 0.00
C ARG A 21 6.26 -2.17 -1.46
N GLU A 22 5.10 -2.43 -2.04
CA GLU A 22 4.96 -2.72 -3.47
C GLU A 22 4.16 -1.60 -4.15
N TRP A 23 4.57 -1.16 -5.33
CA TRP A 23 3.80 -0.16 -6.07
C TRP A 23 3.93 -0.34 -7.57
N GLY A 24 2.86 -0.04 -8.28
CA GLY A 24 2.85 -0.24 -9.72
C GLY A 24 1.62 0.32 -10.39
N ARG A 25 1.56 0.10 -11.70
CA ARG A 25 0.35 0.28 -12.49
C ARG A 25 -0.38 -1.06 -12.51
N ILE A 26 -1.70 -1.04 -12.37
CA ILE A 26 -2.51 -2.25 -12.48
C ILE A 26 -2.34 -2.83 -13.89
N GLY A 27 -2.05 -4.13 -13.99
CA GLY A 27 -1.78 -4.83 -15.27
C GLY A 27 -0.34 -4.73 -15.79
N ARG A 28 0.61 -4.20 -15.01
CA ARG A 28 2.05 -4.18 -15.34
C ARG A 28 2.89 -4.62 -14.12
N PRO A 29 4.10 -5.17 -14.33
CA PRO A 29 5.02 -5.44 -13.24
C PRO A 29 5.30 -4.16 -12.43
N GLY A 30 5.13 -4.26 -11.11
CA GLY A 30 5.41 -3.19 -10.16
C GLY A 30 6.87 -3.15 -9.73
N ARG A 31 7.16 -2.29 -8.75
CA ARG A 31 8.41 -2.28 -8.00
C ARG A 31 8.13 -2.65 -6.55
N MET A 32 9.11 -3.27 -5.90
CA MET A 32 9.08 -3.60 -4.49
C MET A 32 10.26 -2.94 -3.77
N ARG A 33 10.05 -2.55 -2.52
CA ARG A 33 11.09 -2.14 -1.59
C ARG A 33 10.80 -2.74 -0.22
N ILE A 34 11.84 -3.20 0.45
CA ILE A 34 11.78 -3.71 1.81
C ILE A 34 12.56 -2.73 2.67
N ASP A 35 11.92 -2.22 3.72
CA ASP A 35 12.58 -1.42 4.74
C ASP A 35 12.56 -2.23 6.05
N LEU A 36 13.76 -2.52 6.58
CA LEU A 36 13.95 -3.31 7.80
C LEU A 36 13.95 -2.39 9.03
N TYR A 37 13.37 -2.86 10.12
CA TYR A 37 13.26 -2.17 11.39
C TYR A 37 13.59 -3.13 12.53
N GLU A 38 14.41 -2.70 13.49
CA GLU A 38 14.81 -3.51 14.65
C GLU A 38 13.62 -3.81 15.59
N LYS A 39 12.57 -2.99 15.56
CA LYS A 39 11.39 -3.12 16.42
C LYS A 39 10.10 -3.19 15.63
N ALA A 40 9.20 -4.07 16.07
CA ALA A 40 7.85 -4.19 15.52
C ALA A 40 7.06 -2.86 15.63
N GLU A 41 7.24 -2.12 16.72
CA GLU A 41 6.59 -0.82 16.91
C GLU A 41 7.05 0.23 15.89
N GLU A 42 8.34 0.24 15.54
CA GLU A 42 8.90 1.15 14.54
C GLU A 42 8.37 0.82 13.14
N ALA A 43 8.29 -0.46 12.79
CA ALA A 43 7.66 -0.91 11.55
C ALA A 43 6.17 -0.53 11.48
N ALA A 44 5.44 -0.70 12.59
CA ALA A 44 4.03 -0.33 12.69
C ALA A 44 3.82 1.19 12.54
N ALA A 45 4.63 2.00 13.22
CA ALA A 45 4.61 3.46 13.12
C ALA A 45 4.94 3.92 11.69
N ALA A 46 5.96 3.33 11.07
CA ALA A 46 6.33 3.61 9.69
C ALA A 46 5.21 3.25 8.71
N ARG A 47 4.56 2.08 8.85
CA ARG A 47 3.40 1.68 8.05
C ARG A 47 2.28 2.70 8.17
N ALA A 48 1.89 3.07 9.40
CA ALA A 48 0.82 4.03 9.66
C ALA A 48 1.13 5.41 9.07
N ALA A 49 2.40 5.86 9.13
CA ALA A 49 2.81 7.13 8.53
C ALA A 49 2.64 7.12 7.00
N ILE A 50 3.03 6.03 6.33
CA ILE A 50 2.91 5.89 4.87
C ILE A 50 1.44 5.79 4.48
N GLU A 51 0.65 4.99 5.20
CA GLU A 51 -0.78 4.85 5.01
C GLU A 51 -1.46 6.22 5.03
N ARG A 52 -1.30 6.99 6.12
CA ARG A 52 -1.84 8.35 6.22
C ARG A 52 -1.38 9.28 5.09
N ALA A 53 -0.13 9.15 4.65
CA ALA A 53 0.40 9.96 3.54
C ALA A 53 -0.22 9.56 2.19
N LYS A 54 -0.54 8.29 1.97
CA LYS A 54 -1.17 7.81 0.74
C LYS A 54 -2.67 8.00 0.73
N THR A 55 -3.35 7.86 1.86
CA THR A 55 -4.77 8.20 2.02
C THR A 55 -5.01 9.67 1.69
N ARG A 56 -4.16 10.58 2.18
CA ARG A 56 -4.18 12.01 1.79
C ARG A 56 -3.97 12.26 0.29
N ARG A 57 -3.36 11.33 -0.45
CA ARG A 57 -3.17 11.39 -1.92
C ARG A 57 -4.34 10.78 -2.71
N GLY A 58 -5.43 10.40 -2.03
CA GLY A 58 -6.63 9.83 -2.63
C GLY A 58 -6.55 8.33 -2.89
N TYR A 59 -5.61 7.61 -2.26
CA TYR A 59 -5.67 6.16 -2.23
C TYR A 59 -6.71 5.72 -1.20
N ARG A 60 -7.45 4.65 -1.51
CA ARG A 60 -8.43 4.06 -0.60
C ARG A 60 -7.90 2.75 -0.07
N ASP A 61 -8.23 2.52 1.19
CA ASP A 61 -7.81 1.34 1.92
C ASP A 61 -8.68 0.14 1.58
N VAL A 62 -8.04 -0.94 1.15
CA VAL A 62 -8.65 -2.25 0.94
C VAL A 62 -7.98 -3.13 1.98
N VAL A 63 -8.65 -3.27 3.12
CA VAL A 63 -8.12 -4.00 4.27
C VAL A 63 -8.09 -5.48 3.92
N ASP A 64 -6.90 -6.04 3.81
CA ASP A 64 -6.64 -7.48 3.73
C ASP A 64 -5.85 -7.87 4.99
N GLY A 65 -6.23 -8.95 5.68
CA GLY A 65 -6.00 -9.20 7.12
C GLY A 65 -4.57 -9.10 7.68
N ALA A 66 -3.55 -8.87 6.84
CA ALA A 66 -2.19 -8.50 7.24
C ALA A 66 -1.51 -7.51 6.26
N ALA A 67 -2.10 -7.26 5.09
CA ALA A 67 -1.55 -6.47 4.01
C ALA A 67 -2.51 -5.32 3.65
N LEU A 68 -2.01 -4.10 3.81
CA LEU A 68 -2.75 -2.90 3.48
C LEU A 68 -2.61 -2.62 1.98
N THR A 69 -3.67 -2.87 1.21
CA THR A 69 -3.68 -2.57 -0.23
C THR A 69 -4.39 -1.26 -0.50
N LEU A 70 -3.61 -0.27 -0.87
CA LEU A 70 -4.07 1.04 -1.27
C LEU A 70 -4.22 1.10 -2.79
N SER A 71 -5.46 1.24 -3.27
CA SER A 71 -5.70 1.48 -4.69
C SER A 71 -6.06 2.94 -4.93
N ARG A 72 -5.51 3.52 -5.99
CA ARG A 72 -6.04 4.77 -6.55
C ARG A 72 -6.85 4.41 -7.79
N PRO A 73 -8.19 4.43 -7.74
CA PRO A 73 -9.00 4.22 -8.93
C PRO A 73 -8.63 5.26 -9.98
N ALA A 74 -8.78 4.90 -11.26
CA ALA A 74 -8.74 5.91 -12.32
C ALA A 74 -9.75 7.02 -11.99
N PRO A 75 -9.53 8.29 -12.40
CA PRO A 75 -10.59 9.28 -12.30
C PRO A 75 -11.79 8.68 -13.02
N THR A 76 -12.87 8.42 -12.28
CA THR A 76 -14.14 8.00 -12.85
C THR A 76 -14.65 9.15 -13.71
N SER A 77 -14.20 9.24 -14.96
CA SER A 77 -14.92 10.01 -15.97
C SER A 77 -16.14 9.18 -16.33
N ARG A 78 -17.28 9.57 -15.74
CA ARG A 78 -18.66 9.31 -16.18
C ARG A 78 -18.99 7.85 -16.52
N LEU A 79 -19.83 7.24 -15.68
CA LEU A 79 -20.91 6.40 -16.21
C LEU A 79 -21.63 7.25 -17.29
N PRO A 80 -21.74 6.82 -18.57
CA PRO A 80 -22.70 7.46 -19.44
C PRO A 80 -24.09 7.23 -18.84
N ALA A 81 -24.86 8.31 -18.71
CA ALA A 81 -26.29 8.19 -18.48
C ALA A 81 -26.86 7.30 -19.60
N ALA A 82 -27.42 6.16 -19.21
CA ALA A 82 -28.17 5.32 -20.13
C ALA A 82 -29.44 6.08 -20.57
N PRO A 83 -29.88 5.90 -21.83
CA PRO A 83 -31.06 6.59 -22.38
C PRO A 83 -32.37 6.16 -21.71
#